data_AF-A0A927AGV4-F1
#
_entry.id   AF-A0A927AGV4-F1
#
_cell.length_a   1.000
_cell.length_b   1.000
_cell.length_c   1.000
_cell.angle_alpha   90.00
_cell.angle_beta   90.00
_cell.angle_gamma   90.00
#
_symmetry.space_group_name_H-M   'P 1'
#
loop_
_entity.id
_entity.type
_entity.pdbx_description
1 polymer ?
#
loop_
_entity_poly.entity_id
_entity_poly.type
_entity_poly.pdbx_seq_one_letter_code
_entity_poly.pdbx_strand_id
1 'polypeptide(L)'
;HLKHDDRVNKPLTRQALAAMAGSCVQFVLPIEKTQATKLFKLEDFFHRVQAALKDLLSAHSGRIDGVQEKVDKYLKEIPSEARPKEILAITVVRKQRGRVRGRIENTFLAVAMRLKVDTGKCELCCAYEKGNTLTISPWGSFSDAIAFIAQLSPVKLGDKNEVRKTRFMEFVKQIISNSVDEGAQPLVMIDSSNCVQLWPWLKDVEINANQIDLGQQYQWMQDEWQGARIVRIRQDLAPGIIDKKERLLAETSLEDTRSKEELKKLPPTVKLPSASSSTGLFRLSATNQTECVAYLSVGGKTLHQYLRGQSCYRPTQINTPVILKKDDDSREKIFNQAGLEVHQLSEKPPFLDQWPTPNPLEIVVTLRQPQDDSDCLASLVESLRYSFGHYSEWTVLPAPLFFERVVRDYISEFALEDEDTEAESDL
;
A
#
# COMPACT_ATOMS: atom_id res chain seq x y z
N HIS A 1 -19.57 19.18 -10.99
CA HIS A 1 -19.48 17.85 -11.65
C HIS A 1 -18.01 17.48 -11.80
N LEU A 2 -17.51 16.51 -11.03
CA LEU A 2 -16.20 15.91 -11.31
C LEU A 2 -16.33 15.11 -12.62
N LYS A 3 -15.75 15.62 -13.71
CA LYS A 3 -15.54 14.80 -14.91
C LYS A 3 -14.61 13.66 -14.52
N HIS A 4 -15.08 12.43 -14.69
CA HIS A 4 -14.25 11.26 -14.47
C HIS A 4 -13.14 11.22 -15.52
N ASP A 5 -11.97 10.71 -15.12
CA ASP A 5 -10.86 10.48 -16.04
C ASP A 5 -11.32 9.57 -17.19
N ASP A 6 -10.87 9.88 -18.41
CA ASP A 6 -11.09 9.04 -19.58
C ASP A 6 -10.39 7.68 -19.37
N ARG A 7 -11.18 6.62 -19.28
CA ARG A 7 -10.69 5.28 -18.93
C ARG A 7 -9.95 4.58 -20.06
N VAL A 8 -10.07 5.07 -21.29
CA VAL A 8 -9.54 4.41 -22.50
C VAL A 8 -8.42 5.25 -23.10
N ASN A 9 -8.69 6.52 -23.42
CA ASN A 9 -7.71 7.35 -24.13
C ASN A 9 -6.49 7.68 -23.27
N LYS A 10 -6.66 7.83 -21.96
CA LYS A 10 -5.55 8.18 -21.05
C LYS A 10 -4.54 7.03 -20.93
N PRO A 11 -4.92 5.77 -20.62
CA PRO A 11 -4.00 4.63 -20.68
C PRO A 11 -3.37 4.42 -22.06
N LEU A 12 -4.16 4.46 -23.14
CA LEU A 12 -3.64 4.24 -24.51
C LEU A 12 -2.61 5.31 -24.90
N THR A 13 -2.84 6.58 -24.55
CA THR A 13 -1.89 7.66 -24.83
C THR A 13 -0.58 7.48 -24.04
N ARG A 14 -0.66 7.04 -22.77
CA ARG A 14 0.56 6.72 -21.98
C ARG A 14 1.37 5.63 -22.64
N GLN A 15 0.70 4.54 -23.02
CA GLN A 15 1.33 3.42 -23.69
C GLN A 15 1.98 3.85 -25.01
N ALA A 16 1.24 4.57 -25.88
CA ALA A 16 1.74 5.00 -27.17
C ALA A 16 2.98 5.92 -27.03
N LEU A 17 2.94 6.88 -26.11
CA LEU A 17 4.07 7.79 -25.88
C LEU A 17 5.27 7.08 -25.26
N ALA A 18 5.06 6.14 -24.35
CA ALA A 18 6.14 5.33 -23.80
C ALA A 18 6.75 4.39 -24.86
N ALA A 19 5.91 3.70 -25.64
CA ALA A 19 6.36 2.74 -26.64
C ALA A 19 7.07 3.41 -27.82
N MET A 20 6.55 4.54 -28.31
CA MET A 20 7.07 5.22 -29.51
C MET A 20 8.16 6.26 -29.19
N ALA A 21 8.04 6.98 -28.08
CA ALA A 21 8.93 8.09 -27.75
C ALA A 21 9.79 7.84 -26.50
N GLY A 22 9.64 6.69 -25.82
CA GLY A 22 10.38 6.37 -24.61
C GLY A 22 10.04 7.26 -23.42
N SER A 23 8.89 7.97 -23.46
CA SER A 23 8.56 9.01 -22.48
C SER A 23 7.42 8.60 -21.57
N CYS A 24 7.65 8.72 -20.25
CA CYS A 24 6.58 8.76 -19.27
C CYS A 24 5.85 10.11 -19.31
N VAL A 25 4.53 10.11 -19.08
CA VAL A 25 3.72 11.34 -19.13
C VAL A 25 2.69 11.42 -18.00
N GLN A 26 2.32 12.65 -17.66
CA GLN A 26 1.23 12.92 -16.73
C GLN A 26 0.23 13.91 -17.30
N PHE A 27 -1.06 13.64 -17.09
CA PHE A 27 -2.16 14.47 -17.58
C PHE A 27 -2.60 15.44 -16.50
N VAL A 28 -2.70 16.71 -16.87
CA VAL A 28 -3.16 17.77 -15.98
C VAL A 28 -4.46 18.33 -16.53
N LEU A 29 -5.48 18.41 -15.67
CA LEU A 29 -6.75 19.04 -16.04
C LEU A 29 -6.55 20.53 -16.34
N PRO A 30 -7.26 21.09 -17.33
CA PRO A 30 -7.13 22.48 -17.71
C PRO A 30 -7.45 23.44 -16.55
N ILE A 31 -7.04 24.70 -16.69
CA ILE A 31 -7.30 25.74 -15.70
C ILE A 31 -8.81 25.96 -15.59
N GLU A 32 -9.34 25.85 -14.37
CA GLU A 32 -10.76 26.09 -14.10
C GLU A 32 -11.03 27.58 -13.89
N LYS A 33 -12.27 28.00 -14.18
CA LYS A 33 -12.76 29.33 -13.83
C LYS A 33 -13.72 29.24 -12.64
N THR A 34 -13.65 30.19 -11.74
CA THR A 34 -14.65 30.38 -10.69
C THR A 34 -16.02 30.68 -11.31
N GLN A 35 -17.07 30.01 -10.81
CA GLN A 35 -18.42 30.18 -11.36
C GLN A 35 -18.98 31.59 -11.13
N ALA A 36 -18.65 32.20 -9.98
CA ALA A 36 -19.16 33.52 -9.59
C ALA A 36 -18.44 34.69 -10.27
N THR A 37 -17.10 34.66 -10.35
CA THR A 37 -16.30 35.80 -10.84
C THR A 37 -15.68 35.58 -12.22
N LYS A 38 -15.83 34.37 -12.80
CA LYS A 38 -15.17 33.93 -14.05
C LYS A 38 -13.64 34.07 -14.06
N LEU A 39 -13.02 34.31 -12.91
CA LEU A 39 -11.57 34.40 -12.74
C LEU A 39 -10.95 33.00 -12.73
N PHE A 40 -9.73 32.90 -13.27
CA PHE A 40 -8.98 31.64 -13.30
C PHE A 40 -8.52 31.22 -11.90
N LYS A 41 -8.72 29.95 -11.56
CA LYS A 41 -8.19 29.32 -10.35
C LYS A 41 -6.74 28.87 -10.58
N LEU A 42 -5.83 29.85 -10.64
CA LEU A 42 -4.42 29.58 -10.96
C LEU A 42 -3.72 28.77 -9.87
N GLU A 43 -4.03 29.02 -8.60
CA GLU A 43 -3.46 28.30 -7.45
C GLU A 43 -3.73 26.79 -7.53
N ASP A 44 -5.00 26.40 -7.69
CA ASP A 44 -5.39 25.00 -7.86
C ASP A 44 -4.70 24.34 -9.05
N PHE A 45 -4.56 25.06 -10.15
CA PHE A 45 -3.88 24.57 -11.34
C PHE A 45 -2.37 24.36 -11.08
N PHE A 46 -1.69 25.34 -10.48
CA PHE A 46 -0.28 25.22 -10.14
C PHE A 46 -0.02 24.08 -9.15
N HIS A 47 -0.91 23.87 -8.18
CA HIS A 47 -0.83 22.69 -7.30
C HIS A 47 -0.93 21.38 -8.08
N ARG A 48 -1.83 21.27 -9.06
CA ARG A 48 -1.91 20.08 -9.93
C ARG A 48 -0.67 19.88 -10.78
N VAL A 49 -0.12 20.95 -11.37
CA VAL A 49 1.13 20.89 -12.16
C VAL A 49 2.30 20.46 -11.29
N GLN A 50 2.45 21.04 -10.09
CA GLN A 50 3.49 20.66 -9.14
C GLN A 50 3.36 19.19 -8.71
N ALA A 51 2.14 18.73 -8.40
CA ALA A 51 1.90 17.34 -8.06
C ALA A 51 2.25 16.38 -9.22
N ALA A 52 1.84 16.74 -10.45
CA ALA A 52 2.15 15.97 -11.65
C ALA A 52 3.66 15.89 -11.91
N LEU A 53 4.39 17.01 -11.77
CA LEU A 53 5.83 17.05 -11.93
C LEU A 53 6.55 16.20 -10.88
N LYS A 54 6.13 16.27 -9.61
CA LYS A 54 6.71 15.44 -8.55
C LYS A 54 6.46 13.95 -8.77
N ASP A 55 5.27 13.57 -9.26
CA ASP A 55 4.94 12.19 -9.60
C ASP A 55 5.82 11.68 -10.75
N LEU A 56 6.06 12.50 -11.79
CA LEU A 56 7.00 12.15 -12.87
C LEU A 56 8.44 12.01 -12.37
N LEU A 57 8.93 12.99 -11.59
CA LEU A 57 10.31 13.02 -11.09
C LEU A 57 10.60 11.94 -10.05
N SER A 58 9.59 11.40 -9.36
CA SER A 58 9.77 10.40 -8.30
C SER A 58 9.24 9.03 -8.72
N ALA A 59 7.95 8.92 -9.02
CA ALA A 59 7.34 7.61 -9.30
C ALA A 59 7.69 7.07 -10.69
N HIS A 60 7.66 7.91 -11.73
CA HIS A 60 7.97 7.46 -13.09
C HIS A 60 9.47 7.34 -13.39
N SER A 61 10.31 8.02 -12.61
CA SER A 61 11.77 7.84 -12.65
C SER A 61 12.27 6.68 -11.79
N GLY A 62 11.40 6.13 -10.92
CA GLY A 62 11.76 5.11 -9.95
C GLY A 62 12.73 5.61 -8.88
N ARG A 63 12.60 6.84 -8.40
CA ARG A 63 13.50 7.43 -7.39
C ARG A 63 12.85 7.51 -6.02
N ILE A 64 13.60 7.11 -5.00
CA ILE A 64 13.23 7.21 -3.58
C ILE A 64 14.41 7.84 -2.83
N ASP A 65 14.19 8.95 -2.15
CA ASP A 65 15.25 9.61 -1.38
C ASP A 65 15.36 9.04 0.05
N GLY A 66 16.56 9.14 0.64
CA GLY A 66 16.81 8.76 2.04
C GLY A 66 16.77 7.26 2.33
N VAL A 67 16.98 6.39 1.32
CA VAL A 67 16.96 4.93 1.50
C VAL A 67 18.11 4.46 2.38
N GLN A 68 19.34 4.93 2.10
CA GLN A 68 20.52 4.61 2.90
C GLN A 68 20.34 5.00 4.38
N GLU A 69 19.86 6.22 4.66
CA GLU A 69 19.60 6.69 6.02
C GLU A 69 18.63 5.78 6.78
N LYS A 70 17.61 5.25 6.10
CA LYS A 70 16.67 4.28 6.70
C LYS A 70 17.35 2.95 6.99
N VAL A 71 18.11 2.42 6.03
CA VAL A 71 18.85 1.17 6.22
C VAL A 71 19.81 1.30 7.40
N ASP A 72 20.58 2.39 7.45
CA ASP A 72 21.53 2.66 8.53
C ASP A 72 20.83 2.85 9.88
N LYS A 73 19.67 3.50 9.92
CA LYS A 73 18.89 3.70 11.13
C LYS A 73 18.33 2.39 11.69
N TYR A 74 17.68 1.59 10.86
CA TYR A 74 16.96 0.39 11.32
C TYR A 74 17.89 -0.82 11.44
N LEU A 75 18.97 -0.90 10.66
CA LEU A 75 19.93 -2.01 10.69
C LEU A 75 21.28 -1.60 11.29
N LYS A 76 21.28 -0.61 12.20
CA LYS A 76 22.49 -0.08 12.85
C LYS A 76 23.35 -1.15 13.56
N GLU A 77 22.71 -2.17 14.12
CA GLU A 77 23.37 -3.25 14.87
C GLU A 77 24.04 -4.28 13.95
N ILE A 78 23.71 -4.26 12.65
CA ILE A 78 24.31 -5.12 11.62
C ILE A 78 25.54 -4.39 11.05
N PRO A 79 26.70 -5.06 10.89
CA PRO A 79 27.88 -4.48 10.24
C PRO A 79 27.56 -3.92 8.84
N SER A 80 28.22 -2.84 8.44
CA SER A 80 27.98 -2.17 7.15
C SER A 80 28.08 -3.11 5.95
N GLU A 81 29.02 -4.05 6.00
CA GLU A 81 29.28 -5.04 4.96
C GLU A 81 28.18 -6.10 4.89
N ALA A 82 27.44 -6.29 5.99
CA ALA A 82 26.38 -7.26 6.15
C ALA A 82 24.95 -6.66 5.94
N ARG A 83 24.88 -5.36 5.63
CA ARG A 83 23.63 -4.66 5.34
C ARG A 83 23.21 -4.86 3.88
N PRO A 84 21.90 -4.84 3.58
CA PRO A 84 21.43 -4.89 2.21
C PRO A 84 21.99 -3.74 1.38
N LYS A 85 22.59 -4.07 0.23
CA LYS A 85 22.99 -3.09 -0.79
C LYS A 85 21.82 -2.76 -1.72
N GLU A 86 20.83 -3.65 -1.76
CA GLU A 86 19.62 -3.49 -2.55
C GLU A 86 18.38 -4.04 -1.84
N ILE A 87 17.23 -3.48 -2.21
CA ILE A 87 15.91 -3.93 -1.78
C ILE A 87 15.17 -4.39 -3.03
N LEU A 88 14.84 -5.68 -3.09
CA LEU A 88 14.10 -6.29 -4.19
C LEU A 88 12.61 -6.31 -3.88
N ALA A 89 11.78 -6.11 -4.89
CA ALA A 89 10.34 -6.24 -4.81
C ALA A 89 9.83 -7.09 -5.98
N ILE A 90 9.18 -8.21 -5.67
CA ILE A 90 8.66 -9.14 -6.65
C ILE A 90 7.13 -9.14 -6.56
N THR A 91 6.47 -8.92 -7.70
CA THR A 91 5.01 -8.94 -7.80
C THR A 91 4.56 -9.33 -9.20
N VAL A 92 3.25 -9.45 -9.37
CA VAL A 92 2.58 -9.62 -10.65
C VAL A 92 1.66 -8.42 -10.89
N VAL A 93 1.84 -7.77 -12.04
CA VAL A 93 1.04 -6.63 -12.47
C VAL A 93 -0.14 -7.11 -13.30
N ARG A 94 -1.35 -6.65 -12.94
CA ARG A 94 -2.61 -6.93 -13.65
C ARG A 94 -3.34 -5.63 -13.93
N LYS A 95 -3.95 -5.50 -15.11
CA LYS A 95 -4.68 -4.27 -15.49
C LYS A 95 -6.04 -4.16 -14.77
N GLN A 96 -6.76 -5.26 -14.60
CA GLN A 96 -8.05 -5.28 -13.90
C GLN A 96 -7.90 -5.70 -12.43
N ARG A 97 -7.80 -4.72 -11.52
CA ARG A 97 -7.73 -4.97 -10.07
C ARG A 97 -9.09 -5.24 -9.42
N GLY A 98 -10.18 -5.29 -10.18
CA GLY A 98 -11.53 -5.29 -9.63
C GLY A 98 -12.52 -6.12 -10.44
N ARG A 99 -12.86 -7.30 -9.92
CA ARG A 99 -14.25 -7.72 -9.67
C ARG A 99 -14.35 -9.13 -9.07
N VAL A 100 -13.36 -10.01 -9.23
CA VAL A 100 -13.40 -11.37 -8.65
C VAL A 100 -12.03 -11.77 -8.10
N ARG A 101 -11.91 -11.88 -6.76
CA ARG A 101 -10.82 -12.65 -6.12
C ARG A 101 -10.97 -14.10 -6.60
N GLY A 102 -10.11 -14.58 -7.50
CA GLY A 102 -10.21 -15.98 -7.90
C GLY A 102 -9.21 -16.45 -8.96
N ARG A 103 -9.18 -15.81 -10.13
CA ARG A 103 -8.33 -16.28 -11.25
C ARG A 103 -7.28 -15.24 -11.63
N ILE A 104 -6.04 -15.68 -11.69
CA ILE A 104 -5.06 -15.07 -12.60
C ILE A 104 -5.57 -15.38 -14.02
N GLU A 105 -6.17 -14.39 -14.66
CA GLU A 105 -6.45 -14.41 -16.10
C GLU A 105 -5.15 -14.65 -16.89
N ASN A 106 -5.26 -14.94 -18.19
CA ASN A 106 -4.11 -15.33 -19.00
C ASN A 106 -3.06 -14.21 -19.18
N THR A 107 -3.38 -12.99 -18.76
CA THR A 107 -2.67 -11.77 -19.14
C THR A 107 -2.23 -10.98 -17.92
N PHE A 108 -0.97 -11.20 -17.53
CA PHE A 108 -0.30 -10.53 -16.44
C PHE A 108 1.20 -10.48 -16.70
N LEU A 109 1.88 -9.54 -16.04
CA LEU A 109 3.34 -9.41 -16.12
C LEU A 109 3.96 -9.72 -14.77
N ALA A 110 4.87 -10.69 -14.73
CA ALA A 110 5.74 -10.88 -13.56
C ALA A 110 6.86 -9.84 -13.62
N VAL A 111 7.05 -9.10 -12.54
CA VAL A 111 8.04 -8.01 -12.47
C VAL A 111 8.87 -8.12 -11.20
N ALA A 112 10.13 -7.70 -11.31
CA ALA A 112 11.00 -7.48 -10.17
C ALA A 112 11.55 -6.05 -10.25
N MET A 113 11.48 -5.36 -9.13
CA MET A 113 11.97 -4.00 -8.95
C MET A 113 13.13 -4.04 -7.98
N ARG A 114 14.26 -3.43 -8.35
CA ARG A 114 15.48 -3.38 -7.55
C ARG A 114 15.77 -1.95 -7.16
N LEU A 115 15.62 -1.65 -5.87
CA LEU A 115 16.00 -0.36 -5.31
C LEU A 115 17.43 -0.44 -4.76
N LYS A 116 18.34 0.32 -5.36
CA LYS A 116 19.71 0.45 -4.85
C LYS A 116 19.73 1.35 -3.62
N VAL A 117 20.33 0.87 -2.53
CA VAL A 117 20.29 1.54 -1.22
C VAL A 117 21.09 2.84 -1.22
N ASP A 118 22.25 2.83 -1.88
CA ASP A 118 23.19 3.96 -1.96
C ASP A 118 22.64 5.18 -2.72
N THR A 119 21.94 4.92 -3.82
CA THR A 119 21.49 5.95 -4.77
C THR A 119 20.00 6.23 -4.71
N GLY A 120 19.22 5.33 -4.11
CA GLY A 120 17.76 5.41 -4.12
C GLY A 120 17.12 5.25 -5.50
N LYS A 121 17.88 4.77 -6.50
CA LYS A 121 17.39 4.51 -7.85
C LYS A 121 16.81 3.12 -7.94
N CYS A 122 15.63 3.02 -8.57
CA CYS A 122 14.97 1.77 -8.87
C CYS A 122 15.30 1.34 -10.30
N GLU A 123 15.61 0.07 -10.44
CA GLU A 123 15.68 -0.65 -11.71
C GLU A 123 14.51 -1.62 -11.78
N LEU A 124 14.15 -2.02 -12.99
CA LEU A 124 13.01 -2.89 -13.26
C LEU A 124 13.41 -3.92 -14.29
N CYS A 125 13.00 -5.16 -14.07
CA CYS A 125 12.98 -6.21 -15.07
C CYS A 125 11.65 -6.95 -15.02
N CYS A 126 11.33 -7.66 -16.09
CA CYS A 126 10.11 -8.45 -16.19
C CYS A 126 10.35 -9.80 -16.82
N ALA A 127 9.46 -10.75 -16.51
CA ALA A 127 9.41 -12.05 -17.13
C ALA A 127 8.19 -12.17 -18.03
N TYR A 128 8.40 -12.64 -19.25
CA TYR A 128 7.38 -12.78 -20.28
C TYR A 128 7.68 -13.97 -21.19
N GLU A 129 6.66 -14.40 -21.93
CA GLU A 129 6.82 -15.46 -22.92
C GLU A 129 7.29 -14.88 -24.27
N LYS A 130 8.37 -15.47 -24.81
CA LYS A 130 8.80 -15.22 -26.19
C LYS A 130 9.04 -16.57 -26.87
N GLY A 131 8.32 -16.85 -27.96
CA GLY A 131 8.46 -18.11 -28.70
C GLY A 131 8.25 -19.36 -27.83
N ASN A 132 7.24 -19.34 -26.94
CA ASN A 132 6.94 -20.41 -25.97
C ASN A 132 8.09 -20.73 -24.99
N THR A 133 9.00 -19.79 -24.77
CA THR A 133 10.05 -19.89 -23.75
C THR A 133 9.93 -18.73 -22.76
N LEU A 134 10.37 -18.96 -21.53
CA LEU A 134 10.51 -17.91 -20.54
C LEU A 134 11.65 -16.99 -20.98
N THR A 135 11.37 -15.70 -21.13
CA THR A 135 12.38 -14.66 -21.30
C THR A 135 12.30 -13.70 -20.13
N ILE A 136 13.46 -13.40 -19.55
CA ILE A 136 13.61 -12.39 -18.50
C ILE A 136 14.39 -11.24 -19.11
N SER A 137 13.81 -10.04 -19.05
CA SER A 137 14.50 -8.84 -19.54
C SER A 137 15.73 -8.55 -18.69
N PRO A 138 16.77 -7.90 -19.25
CA PRO A 138 17.82 -7.33 -18.42
C PRO A 138 17.25 -6.28 -17.45
N TRP A 139 18.00 -6.00 -16.39
CA TRP A 139 17.71 -4.84 -15.53
C TRP A 139 17.91 -3.56 -16.32
N GLY A 140 16.87 -2.74 -16.39
CA GLY A 140 16.92 -1.39 -16.96
C GLY A 140 16.64 -0.33 -15.91
N SER A 141 16.94 0.93 -16.24
CA SER A 141 16.39 2.05 -15.46
C SER A 141 14.87 1.95 -15.44
N PHE A 142 14.22 2.43 -14.37
CA PHE A 142 12.77 2.29 -14.24
C PHE A 142 11.99 2.85 -15.44
N SER A 143 12.40 4.00 -15.98
CA SER A 143 11.78 4.62 -17.15
C SER A 143 12.01 3.84 -18.44
N ASP A 144 13.23 3.35 -18.68
CA ASP A 144 13.56 2.59 -19.90
C ASP A 144 12.86 1.23 -19.89
N ALA A 145 12.79 0.60 -18.73
CA ALA A 145 12.07 -0.65 -18.54
C ALA A 145 10.55 -0.46 -18.74
N ILE A 146 9.98 0.67 -18.32
CA ILE A 146 8.58 1.01 -18.64
C ILE A 146 8.37 1.13 -20.15
N ALA A 147 9.26 1.85 -20.85
CA ALA A 147 9.18 2.00 -22.30
C ALA A 147 9.26 0.64 -23.02
N PHE A 148 10.15 -0.25 -22.55
CA PHE A 148 10.24 -1.63 -23.02
C PHE A 148 8.93 -2.41 -22.77
N ILE A 149 8.39 -2.34 -21.55
CA ILE A 149 7.14 -3.03 -21.18
C ILE A 149 5.96 -2.56 -22.03
N ALA A 150 5.89 -1.26 -22.37
CA ALA A 150 4.84 -0.70 -23.20
C ALA A 150 4.81 -1.27 -24.63
N GLN A 151 5.94 -1.82 -25.10
CA GLN A 151 6.06 -2.48 -26.41
C GLN A 151 5.71 -3.97 -26.37
N LEU A 152 5.59 -4.58 -25.18
CA LEU A 152 5.27 -5.99 -25.05
C LEU A 152 3.79 -6.24 -25.40
N SER A 153 3.55 -7.12 -26.37
CA SER A 153 2.21 -7.63 -26.69
C SER A 153 2.31 -9.00 -27.38
N PRO A 154 1.54 -10.02 -26.94
CA PRO A 154 0.73 -10.07 -25.72
C PRO A 154 1.60 -10.24 -24.47
N VAL A 155 1.19 -9.65 -23.35
CA VAL A 155 1.88 -9.80 -22.05
C VAL A 155 1.36 -11.03 -21.32
N LYS A 156 2.02 -12.18 -21.53
CA LYS A 156 1.71 -13.44 -20.85
C LYS A 156 2.98 -14.13 -20.37
N LEU A 157 2.85 -14.92 -19.30
CA LEU A 157 3.92 -15.77 -18.78
C LEU A 157 3.80 -17.23 -19.25
N GLY A 158 2.63 -17.65 -19.72
CA GLY A 158 2.34 -19.02 -20.15
C GLY A 158 0.84 -19.28 -20.25
N ASP A 159 0.43 -20.19 -21.13
CA ASP A 159 -0.99 -20.47 -21.37
C ASP A 159 -1.59 -21.35 -20.25
N LYS A 160 -0.81 -22.33 -19.75
CA LYS A 160 -1.25 -23.27 -18.70
C LYS A 160 -0.82 -22.81 -17.32
N ASN A 161 -1.67 -23.04 -16.32
CA ASN A 161 -1.40 -22.64 -14.93
C ASN A 161 -0.09 -23.23 -14.38
N GLU A 162 0.18 -24.52 -14.63
CA GLU A 162 1.42 -25.17 -14.16
C GLU A 162 2.68 -24.62 -14.84
N VAL A 163 2.57 -24.23 -16.12
CA VAL A 163 3.65 -23.54 -16.85
C VAL A 163 3.90 -22.16 -16.25
N ARG A 164 2.83 -21.41 -15.94
CA ARG A 164 2.92 -20.10 -15.29
C ARG A 164 3.58 -20.18 -13.91
N LYS A 165 3.18 -21.14 -13.08
CA LYS A 165 3.81 -21.38 -11.76
C LYS A 165 5.29 -21.67 -11.91
N THR A 166 5.64 -22.65 -12.76
CA THR A 166 7.03 -23.06 -12.99
C THR A 166 7.87 -21.87 -13.46
N ARG A 167 7.41 -21.13 -14.47
CA ARG A 167 8.13 -19.98 -15.02
C ARG A 167 8.23 -18.81 -14.02
N PHE A 168 7.21 -18.59 -13.19
CA PHE A 168 7.27 -17.57 -12.15
C PHE A 168 8.28 -17.95 -11.06
N MET A 169 8.30 -19.21 -10.64
CA MET A 169 9.25 -19.70 -9.65
C MET A 169 10.69 -19.71 -10.19
N GLU A 170 10.90 -20.02 -11.47
CA GLU A 170 12.19 -19.85 -12.17
C GLU A 170 12.64 -18.39 -12.15
N PHE A 171 11.73 -17.46 -12.44
CA PHE A 171 12.00 -16.03 -12.36
C PHE A 171 12.39 -15.59 -10.95
N VAL A 172 11.63 -15.99 -9.93
CA VAL A 172 11.97 -15.72 -8.51
C VAL A 172 13.36 -16.28 -8.17
N LYS A 173 13.63 -17.52 -8.58
CA LYS A 173 14.93 -18.18 -8.37
C LYS A 173 16.06 -17.35 -8.93
N GLN A 174 15.97 -16.99 -10.20
CA GLN A 174 17.03 -16.25 -10.89
C GLN A 174 17.25 -14.87 -10.27
N ILE A 175 16.18 -14.14 -9.95
CA ILE A 175 16.29 -12.79 -9.38
C ILE A 175 16.97 -12.78 -8.01
N ILE A 176 16.55 -13.67 -7.10
CA ILE A 176 17.10 -13.70 -5.74
C ILE A 176 18.53 -14.27 -5.77
N SER A 177 18.74 -15.38 -6.49
CA SER A 177 20.06 -16.04 -6.51
C SER A 177 21.13 -15.14 -7.11
N ASN A 178 20.86 -14.46 -8.24
CA ASN A 178 21.83 -13.56 -8.85
C ASN A 178 22.26 -12.44 -7.88
N SER A 179 21.31 -11.89 -7.11
CA SER A 179 21.60 -10.85 -6.12
C SER A 179 22.45 -11.36 -4.94
N VAL A 180 22.18 -12.60 -4.50
CA VAL A 180 22.98 -13.26 -3.46
C VAL A 180 24.40 -13.55 -3.97
N ASP A 181 24.52 -14.09 -5.19
CA ASP A 181 25.79 -14.42 -5.85
C ASP A 181 26.67 -13.18 -6.09
N GLU A 182 26.05 -12.04 -6.40
CA GLU A 182 26.71 -10.72 -6.50
C GLU A 182 27.13 -10.15 -5.13
N GLY A 183 26.79 -10.81 -4.02
CA GLY A 183 27.10 -10.37 -2.66
C GLY A 183 26.34 -9.09 -2.26
N ALA A 184 25.15 -8.88 -2.82
CA ALA A 184 24.32 -7.70 -2.56
C ALA A 184 23.51 -7.80 -1.27
N GLN A 185 23.36 -9.01 -0.73
CA GLN A 185 22.66 -9.32 0.51
C GLN A 185 21.23 -8.76 0.57
N PRO A 186 20.39 -9.08 -0.43
CA PRO A 186 19.17 -8.35 -0.70
C PRO A 186 18.14 -8.45 0.43
N LEU A 187 17.40 -7.37 0.65
CA LEU A 187 16.10 -7.41 1.33
C LEU A 187 15.00 -7.62 0.28
N VAL A 188 14.40 -8.79 0.23
CA VAL A 188 13.41 -9.20 -0.76
C VAL A 188 12.00 -9.08 -0.19
N MET A 189 11.18 -8.23 -0.81
CA MET A 189 9.75 -8.11 -0.53
C MET A 189 8.94 -8.84 -1.61
N ILE A 190 8.08 -9.77 -1.21
CA ILE A 190 7.22 -10.50 -2.14
C ILE A 190 5.76 -10.17 -1.88
N ASP A 191 5.07 -9.67 -2.90
CA ASP A 191 3.64 -9.39 -2.83
C ASP A 191 2.80 -10.67 -2.96
N SER A 192 2.52 -11.28 -1.82
CA SER A 192 1.73 -12.51 -1.75
C SER A 192 0.28 -12.31 -2.18
N SER A 193 -0.28 -11.10 -2.07
CA SER A 193 -1.66 -10.84 -2.55
C SER A 193 -1.81 -11.12 -4.04
N ASN A 194 -0.74 -10.90 -4.81
CA ASN A 194 -0.72 -11.14 -6.25
C ASN A 194 -0.04 -12.46 -6.64
N CYS A 195 0.93 -12.95 -5.87
CA CYS A 195 1.81 -14.06 -6.25
C CYS A 195 1.45 -15.42 -5.63
N VAL A 196 0.60 -15.49 -4.59
CA VAL A 196 0.32 -16.74 -3.85
C VAL A 196 -0.21 -17.89 -4.70
N GLN A 197 -0.88 -17.59 -5.82
CA GLN A 197 -1.36 -18.61 -6.75
C GLN A 197 -0.25 -19.20 -7.64
N LEU A 198 0.83 -18.45 -7.86
CA LEU A 198 1.98 -18.85 -8.67
C LEU A 198 3.08 -19.51 -7.83
N TRP A 199 3.19 -19.13 -6.56
CA TRP A 199 4.13 -19.69 -5.60
C TRP A 199 3.41 -20.09 -4.30
N PRO A 200 2.96 -21.35 -4.20
CA PRO A 200 2.12 -21.85 -3.09
C PRO A 200 2.72 -21.68 -1.69
N TRP A 201 4.05 -21.75 -1.54
CA TRP A 201 4.76 -21.52 -0.28
C TRP A 201 4.39 -20.21 0.41
N LEU A 202 3.92 -19.20 -0.35
CA LEU A 202 3.47 -17.92 0.22
C LEU A 202 2.14 -18.02 1.00
N LYS A 203 1.42 -19.14 0.95
CA LYS A 203 0.17 -19.35 1.70
C LYS A 203 0.45 -19.48 3.20
N ASP A 204 -0.51 -19.04 4.02
CA ASP A 204 -0.39 -19.09 5.48
C ASP A 204 -0.14 -20.50 6.05
N VAL A 205 -0.67 -21.53 5.40
CA VAL A 205 -0.52 -22.93 5.84
C VAL A 205 0.75 -23.62 5.34
N GLU A 206 1.42 -23.04 4.34
CA GLU A 206 2.62 -23.61 3.71
C GLU A 206 3.89 -22.83 4.06
N ILE A 207 3.77 -21.58 4.50
CA ILE A 207 4.92 -20.70 4.72
C ILE A 207 5.78 -21.15 5.89
N ASN A 208 7.03 -21.48 5.60
CA ASN A 208 8.02 -21.92 6.58
C ASN A 208 9.40 -21.36 6.23
N ALA A 209 10.02 -20.60 7.14
CA ALA A 209 11.34 -20.00 6.91
C ALA A 209 12.45 -21.06 6.78
N ASN A 210 12.26 -22.25 7.37
CA ASN A 210 13.22 -23.35 7.34
C ASN A 210 13.02 -24.31 6.16
N GLN A 211 11.98 -24.10 5.35
CA GLN A 211 11.68 -24.94 4.20
C GLN A 211 11.11 -24.06 3.09
N ILE A 212 12.00 -23.41 2.34
CA ILE A 212 11.62 -22.54 1.23
C ILE A 212 11.73 -23.33 -0.07
N ASP A 213 10.58 -23.70 -0.62
CA ASP A 213 10.51 -24.52 -1.84
C ASP A 213 9.91 -23.73 -3.00
N LEU A 214 10.54 -23.84 -4.17
CA LEU A 214 10.07 -23.31 -5.46
C LEU A 214 9.58 -24.49 -6.31
N GLY A 215 8.42 -25.02 -5.93
CA GLY A 215 7.85 -26.20 -6.56
C GLY A 215 8.67 -27.45 -6.23
N GLN A 216 8.73 -28.39 -7.17
CA GLN A 216 9.53 -29.61 -7.01
C GLN A 216 10.97 -29.44 -7.54
N GLN A 217 11.24 -28.37 -8.31
CA GLN A 217 12.52 -28.20 -8.98
C GLN A 217 13.61 -27.69 -8.02
N TYR A 218 13.26 -26.78 -7.12
CA TYR A 218 14.22 -26.19 -6.19
C TYR A 218 13.66 -26.27 -4.78
N GLN A 219 14.38 -27.00 -3.93
CA GLN A 219 14.01 -27.26 -2.54
C GLN A 219 15.08 -26.66 -1.63
N TRP A 220 14.69 -26.30 -0.40
CA TRP A 220 15.61 -25.81 0.61
C TRP A 220 16.34 -24.50 0.21
N MET A 221 15.64 -23.60 -0.47
CA MET A 221 16.21 -22.35 -0.97
C MET A 221 16.72 -21.43 0.14
N GLN A 222 16.32 -21.62 1.40
CA GLN A 222 16.93 -20.90 2.52
C GLN A 222 18.44 -21.16 2.63
N ASP A 223 18.93 -22.33 2.20
CA ASP A 223 20.35 -22.68 2.20
C ASP A 223 21.11 -22.03 1.04
N GLU A 224 20.49 -21.92 -0.13
CA GLU A 224 21.04 -21.18 -1.26
C GLU A 224 21.00 -19.65 -1.04
N TRP A 225 20.03 -19.16 -0.29
CA TRP A 225 19.78 -17.73 -0.08
C TRP A 225 20.21 -17.22 1.28
N GLN A 226 21.23 -17.81 1.91
CA GLN A 226 21.73 -17.40 3.24
C GLN A 226 22.13 -15.92 3.33
N GLY A 227 22.48 -15.28 2.21
CA GLY A 227 22.76 -13.85 2.15
C GLY A 227 21.51 -12.94 2.09
N ALA A 228 20.34 -13.49 1.81
CA ALA A 228 19.11 -12.72 1.61
C ALA A 228 18.26 -12.61 2.88
N ARG A 229 17.37 -11.62 2.87
CA ARG A 229 16.29 -11.44 3.86
C ARG A 229 14.98 -11.46 3.11
N ILE A 230 14.04 -12.33 3.47
CA ILE A 230 12.77 -12.44 2.76
C ILE A 230 11.64 -11.93 3.64
N VAL A 231 10.81 -11.08 3.07
CA VAL A 231 9.63 -10.50 3.70
C VAL A 231 8.43 -10.69 2.78
N ARG A 232 7.41 -11.39 3.26
CA ARG A 232 6.12 -11.50 2.58
C ARG A 232 5.27 -10.28 2.91
N ILE A 233 4.71 -9.65 1.89
CA ILE A 233 3.78 -8.53 2.00
C ILE A 233 2.39 -9.00 1.57
N ARG A 234 1.35 -8.65 2.34
CA ARG A 234 -0.04 -9.00 2.01
C ARG A 234 -0.99 -7.86 2.34
N GLN A 235 -1.89 -7.57 1.39
CA GLN A 235 -2.96 -6.58 1.48
C GLN A 235 -4.33 -7.26 1.68
N ASP A 236 -5.28 -6.53 2.27
CA ASP A 236 -6.73 -6.82 2.27
C ASP A 236 -7.17 -8.12 2.97
N LEU A 237 -6.27 -8.81 3.66
CA LEU A 237 -6.56 -10.02 4.43
C LEU A 237 -6.22 -9.89 5.92
N ALA A 238 -5.53 -8.81 6.29
CA ALA A 238 -5.22 -8.52 7.68
C ALA A 238 -6.49 -8.17 8.47
N PRO A 239 -6.64 -8.65 9.72
CA PRO A 239 -7.74 -8.25 10.57
C PRO A 239 -7.63 -6.76 10.92
N GLY A 240 -8.77 -6.07 10.98
CA GLY A 240 -8.82 -4.69 11.46
C GLY A 240 -8.44 -4.58 12.95
N ILE A 241 -7.67 -3.56 13.30
CA ILE A 241 -7.25 -3.29 14.68
C ILE A 241 -8.22 -2.29 15.32
N ILE A 242 -8.82 -2.69 16.43
CA ILE A 242 -9.75 -1.85 17.22
C ILE A 242 -9.20 -1.70 18.64
N ASP A 243 -8.91 -0.46 19.01
CA ASP A 243 -8.63 -0.09 20.40
C ASP A 243 -9.94 0.21 21.11
N LYS A 244 -10.16 -0.46 22.24
CA LYS A 244 -11.15 -0.03 23.23
C LYS A 244 -10.58 1.16 24.00
N LYS A 245 -11.20 2.32 23.83
CA LYS A 245 -10.91 3.57 24.55
C LYS A 245 -12.12 3.97 25.37
N GLU A 246 -11.91 4.90 26.28
CA GLU A 246 -12.98 5.55 27.04
C GLU A 246 -12.85 7.06 26.87
N ARG A 247 -13.98 7.74 26.69
CA ARG A 247 -14.07 9.19 26.79
C ARG A 247 -14.51 9.54 28.19
N LEU A 248 -13.68 10.34 28.83
CA LEU A 248 -13.92 10.85 30.17
C LEU A 248 -14.53 12.26 30.02
N LEU A 249 -15.77 12.42 30.47
CA LEU A 249 -16.52 13.67 30.38
C LEU A 249 -16.75 14.22 31.79
N ALA A 250 -16.60 15.53 31.92
CA ALA A 250 -16.97 16.28 33.11
C ALA A 250 -18.25 17.06 32.81
N GLU A 251 -19.17 17.07 33.77
CA GLU A 251 -20.36 17.91 33.71
C GLU A 251 -20.00 19.38 33.92
N THR A 252 -20.59 20.26 33.12
CA THR A 252 -20.38 21.72 33.11
C THR A 252 -21.72 22.42 32.90
N SER A 253 -21.84 23.67 33.39
CA SER A 253 -22.91 24.60 33.02
C SER A 253 -22.35 25.77 32.22
N LEU A 254 -23.20 26.72 31.78
CA LEU A 254 -22.76 27.91 31.06
C LEU A 254 -21.98 28.88 31.96
N GLU A 255 -22.33 28.90 33.25
CA GLU A 255 -21.73 29.72 34.30
C GLU A 255 -20.47 29.08 34.89
N ASP A 256 -20.09 27.90 34.41
CA ASP A 256 -18.91 27.20 34.91
C ASP A 256 -17.62 27.94 34.54
N THR A 257 -16.84 28.25 35.57
CA THR A 257 -15.58 28.99 35.49
C THR A 257 -14.35 28.08 35.66
N ARG A 258 -14.56 26.78 35.89
CA ARG A 258 -13.47 25.81 36.05
C ARG A 258 -12.72 25.64 34.73
N SER A 259 -11.39 25.74 34.81
CA SER A 259 -10.48 25.50 33.69
C SER A 259 -10.41 24.02 33.30
N LYS A 260 -9.91 23.74 32.10
CA LYS A 260 -9.72 22.37 31.60
C LYS A 260 -8.78 21.56 32.49
N GLU A 261 -7.76 22.20 33.06
CA GLU A 261 -6.75 21.62 33.92
C GLU A 261 -7.32 21.23 35.29
N GLU A 262 -8.22 22.05 35.84
CA GLU A 262 -8.95 21.74 37.08
C GLU A 262 -9.91 20.58 36.87
N LEU A 263 -10.66 20.57 35.77
CA LEU A 263 -11.58 19.48 35.42
C LEU A 263 -10.87 18.14 35.21
N LYS A 264 -9.64 18.15 34.64
CA LYS A 264 -8.83 16.92 34.46
C LYS A 264 -8.36 16.29 35.78
N LYS A 265 -8.28 17.06 36.87
CA LYS A 265 -7.87 16.56 38.20
C LYS A 265 -9.04 15.93 38.95
N LEU A 266 -10.27 16.21 38.55
CA LEU A 266 -11.48 15.66 39.15
C LEU A 266 -11.80 14.27 38.56
N PRO A 267 -12.47 13.40 39.31
CA PRO A 267 -12.99 12.16 38.75
C PRO A 267 -14.01 12.49 37.64
N PRO A 268 -14.02 11.72 36.53
CA PRO A 268 -14.93 11.97 35.43
C PRO A 268 -16.37 11.71 35.85
N THR A 269 -17.28 12.62 35.53
CA THR A 269 -18.72 12.49 35.80
C THR A 269 -19.33 11.38 34.96
N VAL A 270 -18.93 11.28 33.68
CA VAL A 270 -19.45 10.28 32.74
C VAL A 270 -18.30 9.62 32.00
N LYS A 271 -18.33 8.29 31.91
CA LYS A 271 -17.42 7.49 31.09
C LYS A 271 -18.20 6.92 29.92
N LEU A 272 -17.86 7.36 28.71
CA LEU A 272 -18.43 6.78 27.49
C LEU A 272 -17.43 5.80 26.89
N PRO A 273 -17.81 4.54 26.61
CA PRO A 273 -16.96 3.68 25.80
C PRO A 273 -16.66 4.36 24.46
N SER A 274 -15.55 4.00 23.82
CA SER A 274 -15.23 4.44 22.47
C SER A 274 -14.36 3.41 21.77
N ALA A 275 -14.64 3.19 20.50
CA ALA A 275 -13.72 2.48 19.62
C ALA A 275 -12.87 3.50 18.88
N SER A 276 -11.60 3.18 18.69
CA SER A 276 -10.73 3.86 17.73
C SER A 276 -9.84 2.82 17.08
N SER A 277 -9.03 3.23 16.11
CA SER A 277 -7.98 2.36 15.58
C SER A 277 -6.63 3.02 15.81
N SER A 278 -5.71 2.25 16.37
CA SER A 278 -4.33 2.67 16.56
C SER A 278 -3.58 2.66 15.24
N THR A 279 -2.62 3.58 15.13
CA THR A 279 -1.68 3.68 14.02
C THR A 279 -0.32 3.14 14.47
N GLY A 280 0.45 2.55 13.56
CA GLY A 280 1.78 2.02 13.84
C GLY A 280 1.97 0.57 13.40
N LEU A 281 3.11 0.01 13.81
CA LEU A 281 3.50 -1.37 13.56
C LEU A 281 3.22 -2.24 14.78
N PHE A 282 2.42 -3.28 14.59
CA PHE A 282 2.04 -4.21 15.64
C PHE A 282 2.62 -5.59 15.35
N ARG A 283 3.49 -6.08 16.23
CA ARG A 283 3.97 -7.46 16.19
C ARG A 283 2.88 -8.40 16.71
N LEU A 284 2.61 -9.48 15.99
CA LEU A 284 1.76 -10.56 16.48
C LEU A 284 2.58 -11.44 17.43
N SER A 285 2.09 -11.63 18.65
CA SER A 285 2.76 -12.38 19.72
C SER A 285 2.65 -13.90 19.58
N ALA A 286 1.97 -14.40 18.55
CA ALA A 286 1.77 -15.82 18.35
C ALA A 286 3.09 -16.50 17.98
N THR A 287 3.54 -17.43 18.80
CA THR A 287 4.67 -18.32 18.48
C THR A 287 4.23 -19.36 17.46
N ASN A 288 4.97 -19.48 16.36
CA ASN A 288 4.78 -20.55 15.38
C ASN A 288 6.06 -21.40 15.27
N GLN A 289 5.91 -22.61 14.74
CA GLN A 289 7.03 -23.53 14.48
C GLN A 289 7.77 -23.19 13.17
N THR A 290 7.29 -22.17 12.44
CA THR A 290 7.77 -21.82 11.09
C THR A 290 8.82 -20.72 11.09
N GLU A 291 9.20 -20.21 12.28
CA GLU A 291 10.13 -19.09 12.52
C GLU A 291 9.77 -17.76 11.83
N CYS A 292 8.58 -17.70 11.24
CA CYS A 292 8.02 -16.52 10.59
C CYS A 292 7.50 -15.55 11.65
N VAL A 293 7.85 -14.27 11.56
CA VAL A 293 7.34 -13.25 12.49
C VAL A 293 6.42 -12.30 11.74
N ALA A 294 5.16 -12.23 12.16
CA ALA A 294 4.12 -11.45 11.50
C ALA A 294 3.87 -10.11 12.20
N TYR A 295 3.68 -9.07 11.39
CA TYR A 295 3.42 -7.70 11.80
C TYR A 295 2.24 -7.13 11.02
N LEU A 296 1.48 -6.25 11.65
CA LEU A 296 0.41 -5.46 11.04
C LEU A 296 0.80 -3.99 11.06
N SER A 297 0.89 -3.36 9.89
CA SER A 297 1.26 -1.95 9.75
C SER A 297 0.06 -1.10 9.36
N VAL A 298 -0.38 -0.23 10.26
CA VAL A 298 -1.46 0.73 10.07
C VAL A 298 -0.87 2.12 9.86
N GLY A 299 -1.16 2.74 8.72
CA GLY A 299 -0.58 4.03 8.34
C GLY A 299 -0.85 5.16 9.34
N GLY A 300 0.07 6.12 9.40
CA GLY A 300 0.17 7.14 10.46
C GLY A 300 -0.95 8.18 10.59
N LYS A 301 -2.02 8.11 9.77
CA LYS A 301 -3.17 9.03 9.89
C LYS A 301 -4.48 8.27 9.91
N THR A 302 -5.31 8.56 10.91
CA THR A 302 -6.67 8.05 11.03
C THR A 302 -7.54 8.60 9.89
N LEU A 303 -7.82 7.76 8.89
CA LEU A 303 -8.67 8.08 7.72
C LEU A 303 -10.13 8.40 8.11
N HIS A 304 -10.55 8.08 9.34
CA HIS A 304 -11.89 8.34 9.84
C HIS A 304 -11.85 9.05 11.19
N GLN A 305 -12.13 10.35 11.19
CA GLN A 305 -12.38 11.16 12.40
C GLN A 305 -13.87 11.30 12.72
N TYR A 306 -14.75 10.56 12.02
CA TYR A 306 -16.19 10.67 12.26
C TYR A 306 -16.59 9.98 13.57
N LEU A 307 -17.35 10.71 14.38
CA LEU A 307 -18.05 10.22 15.58
C LEU A 307 -19.18 9.24 15.19
N ARG A 308 -18.84 8.03 14.73
CA ARG A 308 -19.81 6.98 14.39
C ARG A 308 -20.17 6.14 15.63
N GLY A 309 -21.41 5.67 15.70
CA GLY A 309 -21.99 5.00 16.88
C GLY A 309 -21.33 3.65 17.13
N GLN A 310 -20.71 3.47 18.30
CA GLN A 310 -19.68 2.46 18.58
C GLN A 310 -20.20 1.03 18.78
N SER A 311 -21.41 0.73 18.33
CA SER A 311 -22.11 -0.50 18.69
C SER A 311 -23.09 -0.93 17.62
N CYS A 312 -22.97 -2.19 17.20
CA CYS A 312 -23.88 -2.84 16.26
C CYS A 312 -25.10 -3.50 16.92
N TYR A 313 -25.16 -3.49 18.27
CA TYR A 313 -26.13 -4.28 19.03
C TYR A 313 -26.97 -3.46 20.03
N ARG A 314 -26.49 -2.27 20.41
CA ARG A 314 -27.15 -1.38 21.39
C ARG A 314 -26.96 0.10 21.04
N PRO A 315 -27.90 0.98 21.41
CA PRO A 315 -27.70 2.43 21.32
C PRO A 315 -26.42 2.87 22.04
N THR A 316 -25.81 3.94 21.55
CA THR A 316 -24.59 4.51 22.16
C THR A 316 -24.80 5.97 22.49
N GLN A 317 -24.32 6.37 23.66
CA GLN A 317 -24.27 7.77 24.04
C GLN A 317 -23.10 8.45 23.32
N ILE A 318 -23.35 9.63 22.76
CA ILE A 318 -22.34 10.48 22.16
C ILE A 318 -22.47 11.90 22.71
N ASN A 319 -21.35 12.60 22.80
CA ASN A 319 -21.32 14.02 23.12
C ASN A 319 -21.36 14.84 21.81
N THR A 320 -22.42 15.61 21.60
CA THR A 320 -22.55 16.53 20.47
C THR A 320 -22.38 17.96 20.94
N PRO A 321 -21.64 18.81 20.20
CA PRO A 321 -21.51 20.21 20.57
C PRO A 321 -22.88 20.88 20.52
N VAL A 322 -23.18 21.71 21.52
CA VAL A 322 -24.42 22.49 21.52
C VAL A 322 -24.27 23.63 20.51
N ILE A 323 -25.21 23.70 19.57
CA ILE A 323 -25.19 24.66 18.47
C ILE A 323 -26.45 25.52 18.56
N LEU A 324 -26.28 26.84 18.64
CA LEU A 324 -27.36 27.80 18.47
C LEU A 324 -27.56 28.07 16.98
N LYS A 325 -28.80 27.91 16.51
CA LYS A 325 -29.20 28.41 15.20
C LYS A 325 -29.62 29.86 15.37
N LYS A 326 -28.98 30.77 14.64
CA LYS A 326 -29.43 32.16 14.50
C LYS A 326 -30.47 32.26 13.38
N ASP A 327 -31.21 33.36 13.35
CA ASP A 327 -32.24 33.64 12.33
C ASP A 327 -31.69 33.66 10.89
N ASP A 328 -30.38 33.86 10.73
CA ASP A 328 -29.65 33.83 9.45
C ASP A 328 -29.11 32.43 9.08
N ASP A 329 -29.66 31.37 9.68
CA ASP A 329 -29.26 29.96 9.53
C ASP A 329 -27.78 29.65 9.87
N SER A 330 -27.06 30.64 10.42
CA SER A 330 -25.70 30.48 10.94
C SER A 330 -25.70 29.67 12.24
N ARG A 331 -24.69 28.80 12.36
CA ARG A 331 -24.52 27.84 13.47
C ARG A 331 -23.36 28.28 14.34
N GLU A 332 -23.62 28.64 15.58
CA GLU A 332 -22.60 29.04 16.54
C GLU A 332 -22.47 28.01 17.66
N LYS A 333 -21.24 27.63 17.99
CA LYS A 333 -20.94 26.72 19.11
C LYS A 333 -21.05 27.47 20.43
N ILE A 334 -21.60 26.82 21.44
CA ILE A 334 -21.70 27.39 22.79
C ILE A 334 -20.43 27.09 23.60
N PHE A 335 -19.94 28.09 24.31
CA PHE A 335 -18.83 27.98 25.27
C PHE A 335 -19.31 28.39 26.67
N ASN A 336 -18.75 27.79 27.71
CA ASN A 336 -18.97 28.23 29.10
C ASN A 336 -18.13 29.48 29.44
N GLN A 337 -18.29 30.04 30.63
CA GLN A 337 -17.51 31.21 31.09
C GLN A 337 -15.99 30.96 31.15
N ALA A 338 -15.55 29.70 31.25
CA ALA A 338 -14.15 29.31 31.14
C ALA A 338 -13.65 29.19 29.68
N GLY A 339 -14.49 29.46 28.67
CA GLY A 339 -14.15 29.36 27.26
C GLY A 339 -14.06 27.91 26.71
N LEU A 340 -14.67 26.94 27.40
CA LEU A 340 -14.70 25.54 26.99
C LEU A 340 -15.99 25.22 26.22
N GLU A 341 -15.86 24.45 25.14
CA GLU A 341 -16.99 24.04 24.29
C GLU A 341 -17.97 23.15 25.08
N VAL A 342 -19.24 23.55 25.13
CA VAL A 342 -20.29 22.81 25.85
C VAL A 342 -20.92 21.77 24.93
N HIS A 343 -20.97 20.52 25.40
CA HIS A 343 -21.55 19.40 24.66
C HIS A 343 -22.75 18.84 25.41
N GLN A 344 -23.80 18.47 24.68
CA GLN A 344 -24.92 17.70 25.21
C GLN A 344 -24.70 16.20 24.96
N LEU A 345 -25.18 15.37 25.89
CA LEU A 345 -25.26 13.94 25.69
C LEU A 345 -26.52 13.61 24.87
N SER A 346 -26.33 12.87 23.79
CA SER A 346 -27.42 12.39 22.94
C SER A 346 -27.22 10.91 22.65
N GLU A 347 -28.32 10.18 22.48
CA GLU A 347 -28.26 8.78 22.06
C GLU A 347 -28.22 8.66 20.55
N LYS A 348 -27.35 7.78 20.05
CA LYS A 348 -27.34 7.33 18.66
C LYS A 348 -27.86 5.90 18.57
N PRO A 349 -28.68 5.59 17.55
CA PRO A 349 -29.10 4.22 17.29
C PRO A 349 -27.89 3.32 17.00
N PRO A 350 -28.05 1.99 17.13
CA PRO A 350 -27.02 1.03 16.76
C PRO A 350 -26.54 1.24 15.31
N PHE A 351 -25.24 1.11 15.09
CA PHE A 351 -24.63 1.16 13.77
C PHE A 351 -24.64 -0.23 13.13
N LEU A 352 -25.50 -0.45 12.13
CA LEU A 352 -25.73 -1.77 11.53
C LEU A 352 -24.73 -2.14 10.44
N ASP A 353 -23.92 -1.20 9.96
CA ASP A 353 -22.90 -1.46 8.94
C ASP A 353 -21.58 -1.98 9.53
N GLN A 354 -20.67 -2.45 8.67
CA GLN A 354 -19.33 -2.84 9.09
C GLN A 354 -18.57 -1.64 9.67
N TRP A 355 -18.03 -1.81 10.87
CA TRP A 355 -17.22 -0.77 11.51
C TRP A 355 -16.00 -0.46 10.62
N PRO A 356 -15.78 0.82 10.24
CA PRO A 356 -14.67 1.17 9.37
C PRO A 356 -13.37 1.06 10.17
N THR A 357 -12.71 -0.08 10.05
CA THR A 357 -11.36 -0.31 10.58
C THR A 357 -10.35 0.00 9.47
N PRO A 358 -9.18 0.59 9.81
CA PRO A 358 -8.07 0.64 8.89
C PRO A 358 -7.75 -0.78 8.45
N ASN A 359 -7.53 -0.96 7.15
CA ASN A 359 -7.08 -2.20 6.56
C ASN A 359 -5.56 -2.26 6.70
N PRO A 360 -5.00 -3.06 7.62
CA PRO A 360 -3.55 -3.07 7.85
C PRO A 360 -2.82 -3.73 6.69
N LEU A 361 -1.58 -3.32 6.47
CA LEU A 361 -0.66 -4.09 5.65
C LEU A 361 -0.04 -5.19 6.51
N GLU A 362 -0.15 -6.45 6.10
CA GLU A 362 0.57 -7.53 6.77
C GLU A 362 1.99 -7.62 6.21
N ILE A 363 2.96 -7.67 7.12
CA ILE A 363 4.39 -7.84 6.87
C ILE A 363 4.81 -9.09 7.63
N VAL A 364 5.23 -10.14 6.92
CA VAL A 364 5.75 -11.37 7.54
C VAL A 364 7.22 -11.50 7.21
N VAL A 365 8.07 -11.37 8.22
CA VAL A 365 9.51 -11.58 8.09
C VAL A 365 9.76 -13.09 8.16
N THR A 366 10.39 -13.64 7.13
CA THR A 366 10.63 -15.09 6.98
C THR A 366 12.13 -15.38 7.08
N LEU A 367 12.81 -15.51 5.95
CA LEU A 367 14.26 -15.76 5.89
C LEU A 367 15.02 -14.56 6.43
N ARG A 368 15.98 -14.85 7.31
CA ARG A 368 16.79 -13.87 8.04
C ARG A 368 18.20 -14.41 8.21
N GLN A 369 19.17 -13.52 8.31
CA GLN A 369 20.50 -13.89 8.79
C GLN A 369 20.48 -14.02 10.33
N PRO A 370 21.37 -14.83 10.94
CA PRO A 370 21.36 -15.08 12.38
C PRO A 370 21.42 -13.83 13.28
N GLN A 371 22.11 -12.78 12.83
CA GLN A 371 22.25 -11.50 13.52
C GLN A 371 21.07 -10.53 13.28
N ASP A 372 20.10 -10.89 12.45
CA ASP A 372 19.01 -10.00 12.09
C ASP A 372 17.92 -9.98 13.17
N ASP A 373 17.58 -8.78 13.62
CA ASP A 373 16.35 -8.56 14.37
C ASP A 373 15.14 -8.39 13.43
N SER A 374 14.14 -9.24 13.61
CA SER A 374 12.87 -9.18 12.88
C SER A 374 12.12 -7.87 13.09
N ASP A 375 12.19 -7.25 14.27
CA ASP A 375 11.48 -5.99 14.55
C ASP A 375 12.11 -4.86 13.72
N CYS A 376 13.44 -4.85 13.62
CA CYS A 376 14.21 -3.94 12.78
C CYS A 376 13.91 -4.11 11.29
N LEU A 377 13.84 -5.35 10.78
CA LEU A 377 13.49 -5.63 9.38
C LEU A 377 12.07 -5.19 9.03
N ALA A 378 11.10 -5.51 9.89
CA ALA A 378 9.72 -5.08 9.71
C ALA A 378 9.59 -3.56 9.75
N SER A 379 10.32 -2.90 10.65
CA SER A 379 10.37 -1.43 10.76
C SER A 379 11.02 -0.78 9.53
N LEU A 380 12.07 -1.38 8.96
CA LEU A 380 12.66 -0.91 7.70
C LEU A 380 11.64 -1.00 6.56
N VAL A 381 10.97 -2.14 6.39
CA VAL A 381 9.95 -2.34 5.37
C VAL A 381 8.78 -1.37 5.53
N GLU A 382 8.30 -1.18 6.76
CA GLU A 382 7.28 -0.18 7.06
C GLU A 382 7.79 1.23 6.71
N SER A 383 9.03 1.58 7.05
CA SER A 383 9.59 2.91 6.80
C SER A 383 9.60 3.26 5.30
N LEU A 384 9.69 2.27 4.41
CA LEU A 384 9.63 2.45 2.95
C LEU A 384 8.23 2.82 2.44
N ARG A 385 7.19 2.79 3.29
CA ARG A 385 5.85 3.33 2.98
C ARG A 385 5.80 4.84 3.15
N TYR A 386 6.79 5.39 3.83
CA TYR A 386 7.02 6.81 4.03
C TYR A 386 8.18 7.24 3.12
N SER A 387 8.32 8.51 2.76
CA SER A 387 9.34 9.05 1.81
C SER A 387 8.98 9.05 0.33
N PHE A 388 7.70 9.20 0.00
CA PHE A 388 7.31 9.66 -1.33
C PHE A 388 7.27 11.19 -1.34
N GLY A 389 8.18 11.85 -2.07
CA GLY A 389 8.26 13.31 -2.15
C GLY A 389 6.97 14.00 -2.64
N HIS A 390 6.05 13.24 -3.26
CA HIS A 390 4.74 13.70 -3.74
C HIS A 390 3.53 13.24 -2.94
N TYR A 391 3.69 12.30 -1.98
CA TYR A 391 2.63 11.95 -1.03
C TYR A 391 2.99 12.52 0.33
N SER A 392 2.16 13.43 0.83
CA SER A 392 2.39 14.12 2.10
C SER A 392 2.32 13.22 3.33
N GLU A 393 1.95 11.93 3.19
CA GLU A 393 1.62 11.07 4.34
C GLU A 393 2.26 9.68 4.26
N TRP A 394 1.73 8.75 3.46
CA TRP A 394 2.21 7.35 3.35
C TRP A 394 1.57 6.63 2.17
N THR A 395 2.14 5.48 1.77
CA THR A 395 1.60 4.62 0.71
C THR A 395 1.14 3.26 1.23
N VAL A 396 0.15 2.69 0.55
CA VAL A 396 -0.43 1.40 0.95
C VAL A 396 0.63 0.29 0.94
N LEU A 397 1.53 0.29 -0.04
CA LEU A 397 2.67 -0.64 -0.17
C LEU A 397 4.01 0.07 0.09
N PRO A 398 5.05 -0.66 0.54
CA PRO A 398 6.43 -0.19 0.55
C PRO A 398 6.88 0.26 -0.84
N ALA A 399 7.80 1.22 -0.92
CA ALA A 399 7.97 2.00 -2.14
C ALA A 399 8.30 1.22 -3.42
N PRO A 400 9.22 0.23 -3.42
CA PRO A 400 9.44 -0.62 -4.59
C PRO A 400 8.19 -1.37 -5.06
N LEU A 401 7.38 -1.92 -4.15
CA LEU A 401 6.12 -2.59 -4.53
C LEU A 401 5.05 -1.60 -4.99
N PHE A 402 5.08 -0.36 -4.48
CA PHE A 402 4.11 0.67 -4.87
C PHE A 402 4.30 1.14 -6.31
N PHE A 403 5.51 1.01 -6.86
CA PHE A 403 5.80 1.32 -8.27
C PHE A 403 5.11 0.38 -9.27
N GLU A 404 4.55 -0.76 -8.83
CA GLU A 404 3.65 -1.62 -9.62
C GLU A 404 2.54 -0.83 -10.31
N ARG A 405 1.98 0.16 -9.61
CA ARG A 405 0.90 0.99 -10.13
C ARG A 405 1.33 1.77 -11.39
N VAL A 406 2.60 2.16 -11.47
CA VAL A 406 3.14 2.89 -12.60
C VAL A 406 3.27 1.92 -13.77
N VAL A 407 3.88 0.75 -13.55
CA VAL A 407 3.99 -0.30 -14.58
C VAL A 407 2.61 -0.63 -15.17
N ARG A 408 1.60 -0.79 -14.31
CA ARG A 408 0.21 -1.07 -14.74
C ARG A 408 -0.34 -0.03 -15.72
N ASP A 409 0.01 1.24 -15.54
CA ASP A 409 -0.48 2.34 -16.39
C ASP A 409 0.10 2.30 -17.83
N TYR A 410 1.14 1.50 -18.06
CA TYR A 410 1.84 1.37 -19.35
C TYR A 410 1.74 -0.01 -19.99
N ILE A 411 1.15 -1.01 -19.31
CA ILE A 411 0.86 -2.31 -19.94
C ILE A 411 -0.27 -2.13 -20.95
N SER A 412 -0.09 -2.74 -22.14
CA SER A 412 -1.11 -2.76 -23.19
C SER A 412 -2.48 -3.12 -22.64
N GLU A 413 -3.52 -2.45 -23.11
CA GLU A 413 -4.85 -3.05 -23.09
C GLU A 413 -4.69 -4.41 -23.76
N PHE A 414 -4.73 -5.45 -22.93
CA PHE A 414 -4.90 -6.81 -23.40
C PHE A 414 -6.10 -6.75 -24.34
N ALA A 415 -5.94 -7.30 -25.55
CA ALA A 415 -6.98 -7.29 -26.56
C ALA A 415 -8.33 -7.45 -25.86
N LEU A 416 -9.19 -6.45 -26.04
CA LEU A 416 -10.59 -6.57 -25.67
C LEU A 416 -11.04 -7.84 -26.39
N GLU A 417 -11.06 -8.97 -25.70
CA GLU A 417 -11.91 -10.06 -26.11
C GLU A 417 -13.29 -9.47 -25.90
N ASP A 418 -13.93 -9.09 -27.01
CA ASP A 418 -15.31 -8.68 -27.06
C ASP A 418 -16.14 -9.80 -26.40
N GLU A 419 -16.41 -9.70 -25.09
CA GLU A 419 -17.46 -10.48 -24.43
C GLU A 419 -18.81 -9.85 -24.78
N ASP A 420 -19.10 -9.73 -26.08
CA ASP A 420 -20.47 -9.80 -26.59
C ASP A 420 -20.82 -11.28 -26.72
N THR A 421 -21.11 -11.89 -25.59
CA THR A 421 -22.07 -12.99 -25.53
C THR A 421 -22.97 -12.70 -24.35
N GLU A 422 -23.83 -11.69 -24.54
CA GLU A 422 -25.17 -11.74 -23.97
C GLU A 422 -25.77 -13.08 -24.40
N ALA A 423 -25.67 -14.06 -23.51
CA ALA A 423 -26.58 -15.18 -23.54
C ALA A 423 -27.97 -14.60 -23.28
N GLU A 424 -28.67 -14.27 -24.36
CA GLU A 424 -30.10 -14.51 -24.44
C GLU A 424 -30.33 -15.94 -23.94
N SER A 425 -30.66 -16.07 -22.65
CA SER A 425 -31.41 -17.21 -22.17
C SER A 425 -32.76 -16.69 -21.76
N ASP A 426 -33.65 -16.69 -22.74
CA ASP A 426 -35.08 -16.89 -22.55
C ASP A 426 -35.33 -17.98 -21.50
N LEU A 427 -35.96 -17.60 -20.38
CA LEU A 427 -37.13 -18.24 -19.74
C LEU A 427 -37.36 -17.68 -18.33
#